data_AF-B6B003-F1
#
_entry.id   AF-B6B003-F1
#
_cell.length_a   1.000
_cell.length_b   1.000
_cell.length_c   1.000
_cell.angle_alpha   90.00
_cell.angle_beta   90.00
_cell.angle_gamma   90.00
#
_symmetry.space_group_name_H-M   'P 1'
#
loop_
_entity.id
_entity.type
_entity.pdbx_description
1 polymer ?
#
loop_
_entity_poly.entity_id
_entity_poly.type
_entity_poly.pdbx_seq_one_letter_code
_entity_poly.pdbx_strand_id
1 'polypeptide(L)'
;MGDSITLSSGNYIGQVEYSDLVVCFTYSTEILTKRGKQPIENLRVGDMIVTRNNGLQPLNWIGSKTVPAEGKASPICISAGTLGNLSDLLISPNHRMLISAASSDLLFGQQKVLINAKRLLRTPRHL
;
A
#
# COMPACT_ATOMS: atom_id res chain seq x y z
N MET A 1 -28.02 17.29 7.14
CA MET A 1 -26.86 17.23 6.23
C MET A 1 -25.63 16.99 7.08
N GLY A 2 -25.34 15.72 7.36
CA GLY A 2 -24.30 15.31 8.30
C GLY A 2 -24.45 13.83 8.61
N ASP A 3 -24.47 13.01 7.57
CA ASP A 3 -24.51 11.54 7.65
C ASP A 3 -23.06 11.09 7.43
N SER A 4 -22.43 10.12 8.11
CA SER A 4 -22.83 9.08 9.05
C SER A 4 -21.55 8.59 9.77
N ILE A 5 -21.70 7.54 10.58
CA ILE A 5 -21.03 7.19 11.83
C ILE A 5 -20.21 5.87 11.71
N THR A 6 -19.33 5.65 12.71
CA THR A 6 -19.05 4.40 13.45
C THR A 6 -18.32 3.17 12.83
N LEU A 7 -17.07 3.03 13.30
CA LEU A 7 -16.35 1.87 13.89
C LEU A 7 -16.21 0.51 13.18
N SER A 8 -14.98 -0.01 13.13
CA SER A 8 -14.56 -1.21 13.90
C SER A 8 -13.04 -1.36 13.84
N SER A 9 -12.40 -1.32 15.01
CA SER A 9 -10.96 -1.44 15.26
C SER A 9 -10.29 -2.59 14.49
N GLY A 10 -9.44 -2.25 13.50
CA GLY A 10 -8.33 -3.11 13.10
C GLY A 10 -7.15 -2.85 14.03
N ASN A 11 -6.57 -3.91 14.61
CA ASN A 11 -5.55 -3.86 15.65
C ASN A 11 -4.36 -2.92 15.32
N TYR A 12 -4.42 -1.69 15.82
CA TYR A 12 -3.26 -0.84 16.05
C TYR A 12 -3.09 -0.71 17.55
N ILE A 13 -2.17 -1.50 18.10
CA ILE A 13 -1.71 -1.38 19.50
C ILE A 13 -0.91 -0.09 19.63
N GLY A 14 -1.59 1.02 19.89
CA GLY A 14 -0.99 2.33 20.17
C GLY A 14 -2.01 3.46 19.95
N GLN A 15 -2.14 4.36 20.92
CA GLN A 15 -2.85 5.63 20.75
C GLN A 15 -2.07 6.50 19.75
N VAL A 16 -2.30 6.29 18.47
CA VAL A 16 -1.82 7.18 17.40
C VAL A 16 -3.07 7.65 16.67
N GLU A 17 -3.22 8.96 16.54
CA GLU A 17 -4.25 9.57 15.69
C GLU A 17 -4.23 8.89 14.32
N TYR A 18 -5.34 8.28 13.89
CA TYR A 18 -5.41 7.53 12.62
C TYR A 18 -5.10 8.43 11.41
N SER A 19 -5.26 9.75 11.58
CA SER A 19 -4.81 10.81 10.69
C SER A 19 -3.33 10.69 10.30
N ASP A 20 -2.47 10.22 11.21
CA ASP A 20 -1.05 9.96 10.97
C ASP A 20 -0.78 8.55 10.42
N LEU A 21 -1.78 7.66 10.42
CA LEU A 21 -1.67 6.24 10.05
C LEU A 21 -2.39 5.90 8.74
N VAL A 22 -2.80 6.88 7.94
CA VAL A 22 -3.45 6.60 6.64
C VAL A 22 -2.50 5.80 5.76
N VAL A 23 -2.66 4.48 5.77
CA VAL A 23 -1.97 3.50 4.93
C VAL A 23 -3.00 3.06 3.92
N CYS A 24 -3.07 3.79 2.81
CA CYS A 24 -4.09 3.57 1.80
C CYS A 24 -3.43 3.61 0.42
N PHE A 25 -4.02 2.85 -0.50
CA PHE A 25 -3.85 3.11 -1.92
C PHE A 25 -4.72 4.30 -2.30
N THR A 26 -4.32 5.02 -3.35
CA THR A 26 -5.18 6.05 -3.92
C THR A 26 -6.23 5.41 -4.84
N TYR A 27 -7.26 6.19 -5.16
CA TYR A 27 -8.28 5.81 -6.14
C TYR A 27 -7.64 5.36 -7.46
N SER A 28 -8.27 4.42 -8.16
CA SER A 28 -7.79 3.83 -9.42
C SER A 28 -6.55 2.94 -9.31
N THR A 29 -6.04 2.68 -8.09
CA THR A 29 -4.99 1.67 -7.91
C THR A 29 -5.54 0.29 -8.26
N GLU A 30 -4.89 -0.40 -9.20
CA GLU A 30 -5.29 -1.74 -9.61
C GLU A 30 -4.76 -2.82 -8.65
N ILE A 31 -5.67 -3.66 -8.17
CA ILE A 31 -5.38 -4.85 -7.37
C ILE A 31 -5.62 -6.09 -8.21
N LEU A 32 -4.69 -7.04 -8.18
CA LEU A 32 -4.85 -8.31 -8.87
C LEU A 32 -5.83 -9.21 -8.11
N THR A 33 -6.90 -9.61 -8.78
CA THR A 33 -7.96 -10.48 -8.25
C THR A 33 -8.09 -11.75 -9.09
N LYS A 34 -8.92 -12.69 -8.65
CA LYS A 34 -9.33 -13.85 -9.47
C LYS A 34 -9.92 -13.44 -10.83
N ARG A 35 -10.51 -12.24 -10.95
CA ARG A 35 -11.12 -11.70 -12.19
C ARG A 35 -10.13 -10.89 -13.04
N GLY A 36 -8.84 -10.91 -12.70
CA GLY A 36 -7.83 -10.02 -13.26
C GLY A 36 -7.65 -8.75 -12.43
N LYS A 37 -6.99 -7.75 -13.00
CA LYS A 37 -6.78 -6.47 -12.34
C LYS A 37 -8.10 -5.72 -12.19
N GLN A 38 -8.36 -5.20 -11.00
CA GLN A 38 -9.56 -4.42 -10.69
C GLN A 38 -9.13 -3.18 -9.92
N PRO A 39 -9.68 -2.00 -10.24
CA PRO A 39 -9.39 -0.81 -9.46
C PRO A 39 -9.95 -0.97 -8.04
N ILE A 40 -9.27 -0.38 -7.05
CA ILE A 40 -9.56 -0.57 -5.63
C ILE A 40 -11.01 -0.20 -5.25
N GLU A 41 -11.57 0.83 -5.88
CA GLU A 41 -12.95 1.28 -5.69
C GLU A 41 -14.01 0.26 -6.10
N ASN A 42 -13.66 -0.72 -6.92
CA ASN A 42 -14.57 -1.78 -7.37
C ASN A 42 -14.51 -3.04 -6.49
N LEU A 43 -13.56 -3.11 -5.55
CA LEU A 43 -13.40 -4.27 -4.69
C LEU A 43 -14.48 -4.32 -3.61
N ARG A 44 -14.87 -5.53 -3.22
CA ARG A 44 -15.79 -5.79 -2.12
C ARG A 44 -15.22 -6.81 -1.15
N VAL A 45 -15.63 -6.72 0.12
CA VAL A 45 -15.36 -7.78 1.10
C VAL A 45 -15.83 -9.13 0.54
N GLY A 46 -14.97 -10.14 0.63
CA GLY A 46 -15.16 -11.46 0.03
C GLY A 46 -14.53 -11.63 -1.36
N ASP A 47 -14.12 -10.56 -2.04
CA ASP A 47 -13.40 -10.70 -3.31
C ASP A 47 -12.07 -11.45 -3.11
N MET A 48 -11.76 -12.37 -4.04
CA MET A 48 -10.53 -13.16 -3.98
C MET A 48 -9.38 -12.37 -4.60
N ILE A 49 -8.46 -11.89 -3.76
CA ILE A 49 -7.26 -11.15 -4.16
C ILE A 49 -6.05 -12.08 -4.28
N VAL A 50 -5.17 -11.81 -5.24
CA VAL A 50 -3.92 -12.55 -5.39
C VAL A 50 -2.92 -12.07 -4.35
N THR A 51 -2.38 -13.00 -3.57
CA THR A 51 -1.29 -12.76 -2.62
C THR A 51 -0.01 -13.41 -3.09
N ARG A 52 1.14 -12.85 -2.68
CA ARG A 52 2.45 -13.32 -3.14
C ARG A 52 2.75 -14.77 -2.76
N ASN A 53 2.39 -15.18 -1.55
CA ASN A 53 2.82 -16.47 -0.98
C ASN A 53 1.67 -17.46 -0.77
N ASN A 54 0.42 -16.98 -0.63
CA ASN A 54 -0.72 -17.80 -0.22
C ASN A 54 -1.79 -17.91 -1.32
N GLY A 55 -1.44 -17.59 -2.57
CA GLY A 55 -2.37 -17.61 -3.69
C GLY A 55 -3.56 -16.67 -3.50
N LEU A 56 -4.75 -17.11 -3.92
CA LEU A 56 -5.99 -16.34 -3.77
C LEU A 56 -6.46 -16.33 -2.31
N GLN A 57 -6.72 -15.14 -1.76
CA GLN A 57 -7.22 -14.94 -0.40
C GLN A 57 -8.45 -14.02 -0.39
N PRO A 58 -9.43 -14.23 0.49
CA PRO A 58 -10.59 -13.36 0.59
C PRO A 58 -10.21 -12.00 1.19
N LEU A 59 -10.73 -10.92 0.60
CA LEU A 59 -10.65 -9.58 1.17
C LEU A 59 -11.57 -9.47 2.38
N ASN A 60 -11.03 -9.32 3.58
CA ASN A 60 -11.83 -9.35 4.82
C ASN A 60 -12.44 -8.00 5.21
N TRP A 61 -11.84 -6.89 4.77
CA TRP A 61 -12.25 -5.54 5.16
C TRP A 61 -11.82 -4.50 4.14
N ILE A 62 -12.60 -3.42 4.03
CA ILE A 62 -12.30 -2.23 3.23
C ILE A 62 -12.52 -1.01 4.11
N GLY A 63 -11.53 -0.11 4.15
CA GLY A 63 -11.66 1.21 4.75
C GLY A 63 -11.24 2.29 3.77
N SER A 64 -11.94 3.41 3.81
CA SER A 64 -11.67 4.58 2.99
C SER A 64 -11.67 5.84 3.84
N LYS A 65 -10.74 6.75 3.56
CA LYS A 65 -10.71 8.08 4.16
C LYS A 65 -10.30 9.10 3.11
N THR A 66 -11.02 10.20 3.04
CA THR A 66 -10.61 11.37 2.25
C THR A 66 -9.73 12.26 3.11
N VAL A 67 -8.53 12.56 2.62
CA VAL A 67 -7.59 13.48 3.29
C VAL A 67 -7.09 14.51 2.29
N PRO A 68 -6.86 15.77 2.71
CA PRO A 68 -6.21 16.76 1.86
C PRO A 68 -4.82 16.29 1.43
N ALA A 69 -4.51 16.41 0.14
CA ALA A 69 -3.25 15.97 -0.46
C ALA A 69 -2.11 16.98 -0.26
N GLU A 70 -1.96 17.51 0.96
CA GLU A 70 -1.09 18.64 1.27
C GLU A 70 -0.02 18.29 2.31
N GLY A 71 1.13 18.98 2.23
CA GLY A 71 2.22 18.84 3.19
C GLY A 71 2.64 17.38 3.41
N LYS A 72 2.62 16.93 4.68
CA LYS A 72 3.03 15.57 5.08
C LYS A 72 2.06 14.47 4.63
N ALA A 73 0.86 14.82 4.19
CA ALA A 73 -0.15 13.89 3.67
C ALA A 73 -0.14 13.81 2.13
N SER A 74 0.72 14.59 1.46
CA SER A 74 0.83 14.56 0.00
C SER A 74 1.21 13.16 -0.50
N PRO A 75 0.47 12.57 -1.46
CA PRO A 75 0.77 11.25 -2.00
C PRO A 75 2.17 11.17 -2.63
N ILE A 76 2.76 9.98 -2.56
CA ILE A 76 3.99 9.64 -3.26
C ILE A 76 3.62 8.90 -4.53
N CYS A 77 4.09 9.41 -5.67
CA CYS A 77 4.02 8.69 -6.94
C CYS A 77 5.27 7.83 -7.12
N ILE A 78 5.09 6.53 -7.29
CA ILE A 78 6.12 5.60 -7.75
C ILE A 78 5.87 5.39 -9.24
N SER A 79 6.70 5.98 -10.08
CA SER A 79 6.56 5.88 -11.54
C SER A 79 6.60 4.44 -12.01
N ALA A 80 5.89 4.14 -13.10
CA ALA A 80 5.92 2.84 -13.77
C ALA A 80 7.36 2.31 -13.93
N GLY A 81 7.55 1.02 -13.69
CA GLY A 81 8.84 0.32 -13.77
C GLY A 81 9.76 0.48 -12.56
N THR A 82 9.56 1.48 -11.70
CA THR A 82 10.49 1.78 -10.58
C THR A 82 10.66 0.60 -9.62
N LEU A 83 9.58 -0.11 -9.30
CA LEU A 83 9.58 -1.30 -8.44
C LEU A 83 9.01 -2.54 -9.14
N GLY A 84 9.06 -2.58 -10.48
CA GLY A 84 8.38 -3.60 -11.27
C GLY A 84 6.87 -3.42 -11.37
N ASN A 85 6.35 -2.26 -10.93
CA ASN A 85 4.97 -1.84 -11.17
C ASN A 85 4.75 -1.50 -12.66
N LEU A 86 3.60 -1.87 -13.20
CA LEU A 86 3.29 -1.67 -14.63
C LEU A 86 2.75 -0.27 -14.96
N SER A 87 2.26 0.44 -13.96
CA SER A 87 1.70 1.78 -14.05
C SER A 87 2.17 2.62 -12.88
N ASP A 88 2.02 3.94 -12.95
CA ASP A 88 2.26 4.82 -11.82
C ASP A 88 1.42 4.40 -10.62
N LEU A 89 2.05 4.33 -9.44
CA LEU A 89 1.41 3.98 -8.19
C LEU A 89 1.44 5.19 -7.26
N LEU A 90 0.28 5.82 -7.05
CA LEU A 90 0.12 6.85 -6.05
C LEU A 90 -0.28 6.22 -4.71
N ILE A 91 0.55 6.43 -3.69
CA ILE A 91 0.37 5.83 -2.36
C ILE A 91 0.60 6.86 -1.26
N SER A 92 -0.01 6.64 -0.09
CA SER A 92 0.25 7.50 1.05
C SER A 92 1.70 7.40 1.55
N PRO A 93 2.29 8.47 2.12
CA PRO A 93 3.68 8.47 2.57
C PRO A 93 4.06 7.37 3.58
N ASN A 94 3.09 6.94 4.41
CA ASN A 94 3.29 5.92 5.42
C ASN A 94 3.00 4.50 4.94
N HIS A 95 2.58 4.30 3.68
CA HIS A 95 2.30 2.98 3.11
C HIS A 95 3.55 2.08 3.16
N ARG A 96 3.42 0.85 3.69
CA ARG A 96 4.55 -0.07 3.83
C ARG A 96 4.77 -0.86 2.54
N MET A 97 5.89 -0.60 1.88
CA MET A 97 6.30 -1.24 0.64
C MET A 97 7.25 -2.38 0.94
N LEU A 98 7.00 -3.55 0.34
CA LEU A 98 7.90 -4.68 0.42
C LEU A 98 9.07 -4.48 -0.57
N ILE A 99 10.25 -4.22 -0.03
CA ILE A 99 11.48 -4.02 -0.82
C ILE A 99 12.38 -5.24 -0.66
N SER A 100 12.97 -5.68 -1.77
CA SER A 100 14.04 -6.67 -1.76
C SER A 100 15.37 -5.94 -1.83
N ALA A 101 16.25 -6.15 -0.85
CA ALA A 101 17.64 -5.74 -1.00
C ALA A 101 18.34 -6.75 -1.91
N ALA A 102 19.05 -6.27 -2.92
CA ALA A 102 20.08 -7.07 -3.55
C ALA A 102 21.27 -7.08 -2.59
N SER A 103 21.48 -8.18 -1.87
CA SER A 103 22.75 -8.41 -1.18
C SER A 103 23.83 -8.46 -2.27
N SER A 104 24.67 -7.43 -2.36
CA SER A 104 25.79 -7.38 -3.32
C SER A 104 26.93 -8.33 -2.98
N ASP A 105 26.82 -9.11 -1.90
CA ASP A 105 27.75 -10.19 -1.61
C ASP A 105 27.04 -11.53 -1.73
N LEU A 106 27.51 -12.30 -2.71
CA LEU A 106 27.33 -13.74 -2.82
C LEU A 106 27.24 -14.36 -1.42
N LEU A 107 26.15 -15.07 -1.13
CA LEU A 107 26.02 -16.24 -0.23
C LEU A 107 24.76 -16.24 0.66
N PHE A 108 24.04 -15.13 0.83
CA PHE A 108 22.86 -15.12 1.71
C PHE A 108 21.65 -14.45 1.07
N GLY A 109 20.53 -15.20 1.06
CA GLY A 109 19.31 -14.94 0.29
C GLY A 109 18.72 -13.54 0.42
N GLN A 110 17.85 -13.20 -0.53
CA GLN A 110 17.17 -11.91 -0.61
C GLN A 110 16.49 -11.54 0.72
N GLN A 111 16.99 -10.51 1.40
CA GLN A 111 16.28 -9.92 2.52
C GLN A 111 15.12 -9.07 1.99
N LYS A 112 13.90 -9.43 2.39
CA LYS A 112 12.68 -8.68 2.10
C LYS A 112 12.27 -7.92 3.35
N VAL A 113 12.15 -6.60 3.24
CA VAL A 113 11.77 -5.72 4.34
C VAL A 113 10.59 -4.86 3.96
N LEU A 114 9.71 -4.58 4.93
CA LEU A 114 8.63 -3.61 4.78
C LEU A 114 9.10 -2.24 5.26
N ILE A 115 9.14 -1.26 4.36
CA ILE A 115 9.53 0.13 4.69
C ILE A 115 8.47 1.12 4.22
N ASN A 116 8.29 2.23 4.95
CA ASN A 116 7.35 3.28 4.53
C ASN A 116 7.79 3.92 3.20
N ALA A 117 6.82 4.20 2.33
CA ALA A 117 7.03 4.81 1.02
C ALA A 117 7.89 6.08 1.07
N LYS A 118 7.68 6.96 2.07
CA LYS A 118 8.47 8.19 2.24
C LYS A 118 9.97 7.96 2.45
N ARG A 119 10.38 6.77 2.89
CA ARG A 119 11.81 6.42 3.03
C ARG A 119 12.44 6.06 1.70
N LEU A 120 11.65 5.67 0.69
CA LEU A 120 12.14 5.37 -0.66
C LEU A 120 12.67 6.63 -1.36
N LEU A 121 12.08 7.80 -1.10
CA LEU A 121 12.52 9.08 -1.68
C LEU A 121 13.96 9.49 -1.29
N ARG A 122 14.48 8.93 -0.18
CA ARG A 122 15.81 9.27 0.36
C ARG A 122 16.82 8.13 0.17
N THR A 123 16.48 7.11 -0.60
CA THR A 123 17.38 5.96 -0.81
C THR A 123 18.32 6.29 -1.98
N PRO A 124 19.66 6.24 -1.79
CA PRO A 124 20.60 6.44 -2.89
C PRO A 124 20.38 5.36 -3.97
N ARG A 125 20.33 5.76 -5.24
CA ARG A 125 20.34 4.82 -6.37
C ARG A 125 21.76 4.29 -6.53
N HIS A 126 21.96 3.01 -6.24
CA HIS A 126 23.07 2.28 -6.85
C HIS A 126 22.63 1.94 -8.27
N LEU A 127 23.19 2.68 -9.24
CA LEU A 127 23.21 2.29 -10.64
C LEU A 127 24.30 1.24 -10.85
#